data_AF-A0A9D9KYL1-F1
#
_entry.id   AF-A0A9D9KYL1-F1
#
_cell.length_a   1.000
_cell.length_b   1.000
_cell.length_c   1.000
_cell.angle_alpha   90.00
_cell.angle_beta   90.00
_cell.angle_gamma   90.00
#
_symmetry.space_group_name_H-M   'P 1'
#
loop_
_entity.id
_entity.type
_entity.pdbx_description
1 polymer ?
#
loop_
_entity_poly.entity_id
_entity_poly.type
_entity_poly.pdbx_seq_one_letter_code
_entity_poly.pdbx_strand_id
1 'polypeptide(L)'
;MKNFRRVLAGLTAAVLTFGSAAVLPSGLRAEKADAAEAPYNYAEALQKSLFFYEAQQAGPLPEWNRVTWRADSTMSDDVLGGWYDAGDHVKFNLPMAYSAAMLAWGLYQYGDGVEKIGEWQNYQNNLEFVLDYLVACDRGEKVVYQI
;
A
#
# COMPACT_ATOMS: atom_id res chain seq x y z
N MET A 1 -40.28 38.69 6.39
CA MET A 1 -40.23 37.22 6.65
C MET A 1 -38.93 36.52 6.19
N LYS A 2 -38.31 36.86 5.05
CA LYS A 2 -37.04 36.22 4.61
C LYS A 2 -35.81 36.58 5.46
N ASN A 3 -35.74 37.80 5.99
CA ASN A 3 -34.60 38.26 6.79
C ASN A 3 -34.60 37.70 8.23
N PHE A 4 -35.78 37.41 8.78
CA PHE A 4 -35.93 36.80 10.11
C PHE A 4 -35.44 35.34 10.15
N ARG A 5 -35.66 34.59 9.06
CA ARG A 5 -35.17 33.21 8.91
C ARG A 5 -33.65 33.11 8.76
N ARG A 6 -33.00 34.14 8.20
CA ARG A 6 -31.53 34.22 8.07
C ARG A 6 -30.86 34.56 9.41
N VAL A 7 -31.49 35.40 10.23
CA VAL A 7 -30.99 35.74 11.58
C VAL A 7 -31.20 34.58 12.56
N LEU A 8 -32.32 33.86 12.48
CA LEU A 8 -32.59 32.69 13.32
C LEU A 8 -31.67 31.49 13.00
N ALA A 9 -31.29 31.30 11.72
CA ALA A 9 -30.32 30.27 11.32
C ALA A 9 -28.86 30.62 11.71
N GLY A 10 -28.52 31.92 11.83
CA GLY A 10 -27.22 32.35 12.34
C GLY A 10 -27.06 32.15 13.85
N LEU A 11 -28.14 32.28 14.61
CA LEU A 11 -28.14 32.10 16.07
C LEU A 11 -28.03 30.63 16.50
N THR A 12 -28.57 29.68 15.72
CA THR A 12 -28.42 28.25 16.01
C THR A 12 -27.01 27.72 15.70
N ALA A 13 -26.29 28.31 14.75
CA ALA A 13 -24.90 27.96 14.45
C ALA A 13 -23.89 28.49 15.51
N ALA A 14 -24.20 29.61 16.17
CA ALA A 14 -23.39 30.14 17.25
C ALA A 14 -23.57 29.37 18.58
N VAL A 15 -24.74 28.78 18.83
CA VAL A 15 -25.00 28.02 20.07
C VAL A 15 -24.36 26.62 20.04
N LEU A 16 -24.17 26.02 18.86
CA LEU A 16 -23.44 24.74 18.71
C LEU A 16 -21.90 24.89 18.71
N THR A 17 -21.38 26.10 18.59
CA THR A 17 -19.92 26.37 18.61
C THR A 17 -19.41 26.92 19.94
N PHE A 18 -20.29 27.32 20.87
CA PHE A 18 -19.90 27.80 22.21
C PHE A 18 -20.09 26.77 23.34
N GLY A 19 -20.72 25.62 23.07
CA GLY A 19 -20.99 24.59 24.09
C GLY A 19 -19.83 23.65 24.45
N SER A 20 -18.69 23.73 23.75
CA SER A 20 -17.56 22.80 23.96
C SER A 20 -16.27 23.46 24.45
N ALA A 21 -16.27 24.78 24.67
CA ALA A 21 -15.05 25.51 25.04
C ALA A 21 -14.78 25.58 26.57
N ALA A 22 -15.58 24.93 27.42
CA ALA A 22 -15.51 25.10 28.88
C ALA A 22 -14.92 23.91 29.67
N VAL A 23 -14.38 22.88 29.00
CA VAL A 23 -13.55 21.85 29.67
C VAL A 23 -12.34 21.56 28.79
N LEU A 24 -11.44 22.53 28.69
CA LEU A 24 -10.06 22.21 28.33
C LEU A 24 -9.38 21.81 29.65
N PRO A 25 -9.01 20.54 29.86
CA PRO A 25 -8.12 20.22 30.96
C PRO A 25 -6.82 20.99 30.71
N SER A 26 -6.42 21.80 31.68
CA SER A 26 -5.21 22.63 31.70
C SER A 26 -3.89 21.84 31.66
N GLY A 27 -3.89 20.65 31.06
CA GLY A 27 -2.82 19.67 31.11
C GLY A 27 -2.64 18.84 29.84
N LEU A 28 -3.35 19.12 28.73
CA LEU A 28 -3.00 18.52 27.43
C LEU A 28 -1.81 19.25 26.82
N ARG A 29 -0.65 19.12 27.48
CA ARG A 29 0.62 19.22 26.79
C ARG A 29 0.60 18.06 25.79
N ALA A 30 0.79 18.33 24.50
CA ALA A 30 1.19 17.28 23.58
C ALA A 30 2.53 16.78 24.10
N GLU A 31 2.51 15.76 24.96
CA GLU A 31 3.72 15.02 25.26
C GLU A 31 4.19 14.49 23.92
N LYS A 32 5.41 14.90 23.56
CA LYS A 32 6.14 14.24 22.51
C LYS A 32 6.34 12.82 23.04
N ALA A 33 5.43 11.92 22.68
CA ALA A 33 5.58 10.52 23.01
C ALA A 33 6.90 10.11 22.37
N ASP A 34 7.93 9.90 23.18
CA ASP A 34 9.11 9.21 22.71
C ASP A 34 8.60 7.85 22.21
N ALA A 35 8.87 7.57 20.94
CA ALA A 35 8.59 6.25 20.40
C ALA A 35 9.31 5.27 21.32
N ALA A 36 8.54 4.38 21.97
CA ALA A 36 9.13 3.31 22.76
C ALA A 36 10.19 2.61 21.91
N GLU A 37 11.34 2.32 22.50
CA GLU A 37 12.41 1.62 21.81
C GLU A 37 11.84 0.31 21.26
N ALA A 38 11.73 0.24 19.93
CA ALA A 38 11.09 -0.88 19.27
C ALA A 38 11.86 -2.16 19.62
N PRO A 39 11.19 -3.24 20.07
CA PRO A 39 11.89 -4.48 20.43
C PRO A 39 12.56 -5.16 19.22
N TYR A 40 12.24 -4.71 18.00
CA TYR A 40 12.76 -5.24 16.74
C TYR A 40 13.08 -4.11 15.75
N ASN A 41 13.99 -4.42 14.82
CA ASN A 41 14.27 -3.57 13.67
C ASN A 41 13.19 -3.75 12.59
N TYR A 42 12.10 -2.99 12.68
CA TYR A 42 11.01 -3.07 11.72
C TYR A 42 11.36 -2.57 10.31
N ALA A 43 12.39 -1.73 10.18
CA ALA A 43 12.89 -1.31 8.87
C ALA A 43 13.52 -2.49 8.12
N GLU A 44 14.36 -3.27 8.81
CA GLU A 44 14.94 -4.51 8.26
C GLU A 44 13.87 -5.57 7.97
N ALA A 45 12.87 -5.69 8.85
CA ALA A 45 11.75 -6.60 8.62
C ALA A 45 11.01 -6.25 7.32
N LEU A 46 10.65 -4.98 7.12
CA LEU A 46 9.99 -4.52 5.90
C LEU A 46 10.87 -4.70 4.66
N GLN A 47 12.16 -4.36 4.74
CA GLN A 47 13.12 -4.58 3.64
C GLN A 47 13.11 -6.05 3.17
N LYS A 48 13.18 -7.00 4.11
CA LYS A 48 13.15 -8.44 3.80
C LYS A 48 11.78 -8.89 3.30
N SER A 49 10.69 -8.32 3.82
CA SER A 49 9.34 -8.59 3.31
C SER A 49 9.13 -8.11 1.87
N LEU A 50 9.78 -7.02 1.44
CA LEU A 50 9.75 -6.60 0.04
C LEU A 50 10.62 -7.50 -0.85
N PHE A 51 11.79 -7.92 -0.35
CA PHE A 51 12.65 -8.89 -1.04
C PHE A 51 11.95 -10.23 -1.34
N PHE A 52 10.99 -10.63 -0.50
CA PHE A 52 10.16 -11.82 -0.77
C PHE A 52 9.46 -11.75 -2.13
N TYR A 53 8.87 -10.62 -2.50
CA TYR A 53 8.15 -10.50 -3.78
C TYR A 53 9.09 -10.62 -4.99
N GLU A 54 10.35 -10.20 -4.87
CA GLU A 54 11.37 -10.41 -5.90
C GLU A 54 11.68 -11.89 -6.12
N ALA A 55 11.64 -12.69 -5.05
CA ALA A 55 11.81 -14.13 -5.12
C ALA A 55 10.62 -14.84 -5.78
N GLN A 56 9.48 -14.17 -5.91
CA GLN A 56 8.27 -14.69 -6.55
C GLN A 56 8.12 -14.29 -8.02
N GLN A 57 8.91 -13.34 -8.54
CA GLN A 57 8.75 -12.80 -9.91
C GLN A 57 8.91 -13.88 -10.99
N ALA A 58 7.89 -14.13 -11.79
CA ALA A 58 8.01 -14.92 -13.02
C ALA A 58 8.75 -14.12 -14.11
N GLY A 59 9.21 -14.80 -15.16
CA GLY A 59 10.00 -14.15 -16.22
C GLY A 59 9.17 -13.23 -17.13
N PRO A 60 9.81 -12.22 -17.77
CA PRO A 60 11.22 -11.87 -17.63
C PRO A 60 11.48 -11.12 -16.31
N LEU A 61 12.64 -11.39 -15.69
CA LEU A 61 13.05 -10.66 -14.50
C LEU A 61 13.46 -9.24 -14.87
N PRO A 62 13.07 -8.24 -14.07
CA PRO A 62 13.53 -6.88 -14.25
C PRO A 62 15.01 -6.75 -13.87
N GLU A 63 15.72 -5.80 -14.48
CA GLU A 63 17.16 -5.56 -14.20
C GLU A 63 17.45 -5.23 -12.73
N TRP A 64 16.46 -4.70 -12.01
CA TRP A 64 16.57 -4.35 -10.59
C TRP A 64 16.34 -5.54 -9.65
N ASN A 65 15.97 -6.73 -10.14
CA ASN A 65 15.81 -7.91 -9.30
C ASN A 65 17.12 -8.23 -8.56
N ARG A 66 17.06 -8.32 -7.22
CA ARG A 66 18.24 -8.50 -6.37
C ARG A 66 18.52 -9.96 -6.04
N VAL A 67 17.71 -10.89 -6.54
CA VAL A 67 17.71 -12.30 -6.15
C VAL A 67 18.62 -13.09 -7.08
N THR A 68 19.88 -13.24 -6.69
CA THR A 68 20.96 -13.83 -7.52
C THR A 68 20.75 -15.29 -7.92
N TRP A 69 19.78 -15.98 -7.33
CA TRP A 69 19.46 -17.39 -7.59
C TRP A 69 18.14 -17.57 -8.38
N ARG A 70 17.49 -16.46 -8.77
CA ARG A 70 16.36 -16.47 -9.71
C ARG A 70 16.88 -16.13 -11.12
N ALA A 71 16.14 -16.58 -12.12
CA ALA A 71 16.39 -16.27 -13.53
C ALA A 71 15.05 -16.15 -14.26
N ASP A 72 15.09 -15.69 -15.51
CA ASP A 72 13.93 -15.74 -16.41
C ASP A 72 13.34 -17.15 -16.42
N SER A 73 12.03 -17.22 -16.21
CA SER A 73 11.28 -18.47 -16.06
C SER A 73 9.91 -18.34 -16.72
N THR A 74 9.34 -19.48 -17.13
CA THR A 74 8.03 -19.58 -17.78
C THR A 74 7.81 -18.60 -18.95
N MET A 75 8.87 -18.38 -19.75
CA MET A 75 8.87 -17.45 -20.90
C MET A 75 7.94 -17.86 -22.06
N SER A 76 7.22 -18.98 -21.91
CA SER A 76 6.19 -19.45 -22.83
C SER A 76 4.76 -19.25 -22.32
N ASP A 77 4.59 -18.59 -21.17
CA ASP A 77 3.26 -18.29 -20.62
C ASP A 77 2.48 -17.33 -21.52
N ASP A 78 1.16 -17.48 -21.56
CA ASP A 78 0.25 -16.60 -22.31
C ASP A 78 0.30 -15.13 -21.81
N VAL A 79 0.73 -14.93 -20.57
CA VAL A 79 1.02 -13.61 -19.97
C VAL A 79 2.31 -13.71 -19.14
N LEU A 80 3.33 -12.94 -19.52
CA LEU A 80 4.63 -12.88 -18.86
C LEU A 80 4.60 -11.94 -17.63
N GLY A 81 5.58 -12.08 -16.75
CA GLY A 81 5.69 -11.33 -15.50
C GLY A 81 4.75 -11.83 -14.42
N GLY A 82 4.49 -11.00 -13.41
CA GLY A 82 3.67 -11.33 -12.26
C GLY A 82 4.37 -12.24 -11.25
N TRP A 83 3.66 -12.66 -10.21
CA TRP A 83 4.24 -13.50 -9.16
C TRP A 83 3.75 -14.95 -9.23
N TYR A 84 4.62 -15.87 -8.85
CA TYR A 84 4.20 -17.18 -8.39
C TYR A 84 3.53 -17.06 -7.02
N ASP A 85 2.41 -17.75 -6.82
CA ASP A 85 1.54 -17.55 -5.66
C ASP A 85 2.20 -17.93 -4.34
N ALA A 86 2.86 -19.10 -4.30
CA ALA A 86 3.45 -19.64 -3.08
C ALA A 86 4.83 -20.28 -3.33
N GLY A 87 5.05 -21.50 -2.85
CA GLY A 87 6.25 -22.30 -3.14
C GLY A 87 6.16 -23.07 -4.46
N ASP A 88 5.12 -22.84 -5.24
CA ASP A 88 4.87 -23.41 -6.56
C ASP A 88 5.14 -22.38 -7.65
N HIS A 89 4.60 -22.60 -8.85
CA HIS A 89 4.85 -21.76 -10.03
C HIS A 89 3.56 -21.33 -10.76
N VAL A 90 2.39 -21.48 -10.12
CA VAL A 90 1.11 -21.07 -10.69
C VAL A 90 0.90 -19.57 -10.42
N LYS A 91 0.33 -18.86 -11.40
CA LYS A 91 -0.06 -17.45 -11.24
C LYS A 91 -1.55 -17.38 -10.95
N PHE A 92 -1.93 -17.44 -9.68
CA PHE A 92 -3.34 -17.24 -9.29
C PHE A 92 -3.66 -15.76 -9.14
N ASN A 93 -4.46 -15.17 -10.05
CA ASN A 93 -4.66 -13.73 -10.05
C ASN A 93 -5.43 -13.21 -8.83
N LEU A 94 -6.32 -14.02 -8.22
CA LEU A 94 -7.07 -13.58 -7.04
C LEU A 94 -6.14 -13.25 -5.84
N PRO A 95 -5.31 -14.18 -5.34
CA PRO A 95 -4.36 -13.88 -4.26
C PRO A 95 -3.25 -12.90 -4.69
N MET A 96 -2.84 -12.92 -5.96
CA MET A 96 -1.86 -11.96 -6.49
C MET A 96 -2.40 -10.51 -6.46
N ALA A 97 -3.60 -10.29 -6.98
CA ALA A 97 -4.24 -8.97 -6.99
C ALA A 97 -4.60 -8.50 -5.57
N TYR A 98 -5.00 -9.42 -4.68
CA TYR A 98 -5.16 -9.11 -3.27
C TYR A 98 -3.85 -8.62 -2.65
N SER A 99 -2.73 -9.31 -2.89
CA SER A 99 -1.42 -8.93 -2.37
C SER A 99 -0.97 -7.57 -2.91
N ALA A 100 -1.15 -7.34 -4.22
CA ALA A 100 -0.89 -6.04 -4.84
C ALA A 100 -1.74 -4.92 -4.22
N ALA A 101 -3.03 -5.17 -3.98
CA ALA A 101 -3.92 -4.20 -3.33
C ALA A 101 -3.48 -3.88 -1.89
N MET A 102 -3.05 -4.89 -1.13
CA MET A 102 -2.55 -4.68 0.24
C MET A 102 -1.22 -3.91 0.28
N LEU A 103 -0.33 -4.15 -0.67
CA LEU A 103 0.89 -3.36 -0.84
C LEU A 103 0.55 -1.91 -1.22
N ALA A 104 -0.32 -1.69 -2.20
CA ALA A 104 -0.76 -0.36 -2.59
C ALA A 104 -1.39 0.40 -1.41
N TRP A 105 -2.23 -0.28 -0.62
CA TRP A 105 -2.84 0.31 0.56
C TRP A 105 -1.80 0.65 1.65
N GLY A 106 -0.83 -0.24 1.87
CA GLY A 106 0.29 0.02 2.79
C GLY A 106 1.09 1.27 2.40
N LEU A 107 1.46 1.39 1.12
CA LEU A 107 2.18 2.56 0.60
C LEU A 107 1.31 3.83 0.67
N TYR A 108 0.01 3.74 0.39
CA TYR A 108 -0.92 4.86 0.51
C TYR A 108 -1.02 5.40 1.95
N GLN A 109 -1.05 4.52 2.96
CA GLN A 109 -1.20 4.92 4.36
C GLN A 109 0.11 5.36 5.01
N TYR A 110 1.23 4.73 4.62
CA TYR A 110 2.50 4.83 5.35
C TYR A 110 3.69 5.22 4.47
N GLY A 111 3.44 5.85 3.32
CA GLY A 111 4.46 6.28 2.36
C GLY A 111 5.63 7.05 2.98
N ASP A 112 5.34 8.04 3.83
CA ASP A 112 6.36 8.83 4.55
C ASP A 112 7.31 7.94 5.38
N GLY A 113 6.78 6.88 5.99
CA GLY A 113 7.56 5.92 6.76
C GLY A 113 8.47 5.06 5.88
N VAL A 114 7.95 4.62 4.73
CA VAL A 114 8.69 3.84 3.73
C VAL A 114 9.82 4.68 3.12
N GLU A 115 9.56 5.95 2.81
CA GLU A 115 10.57 6.89 2.30
C GLU A 115 11.66 7.15 3.35
N LYS A 116 11.27 7.40 4.60
CA LYS A 116 12.22 7.66 5.70
C LYS A 116 13.22 6.53 5.93
N ILE A 117 12.83 5.27 5.70
CA ILE A 117 13.71 4.11 5.84
C ILE A 117 14.44 3.72 4.55
N GLY A 118 14.22 4.45 3.45
CA GLY A 118 14.91 4.23 2.17
C GLY A 118 14.36 3.06 1.33
N GLU A 119 13.17 2.55 1.64
CA GLU A 119 12.57 1.40 0.93
C GLU A 119 11.58 1.81 -0.17
N TRP A 120 11.41 3.11 -0.43
CA TRP A 120 10.46 3.65 -1.41
C TRP A 120 10.59 2.99 -2.79
N GLN A 121 11.80 2.96 -3.34
CA GLN A 121 12.04 2.42 -4.68
C GLN A 121 11.77 0.91 -4.75
N ASN A 122 12.20 0.12 -3.75
CA ASN A 122 11.96 -1.32 -3.73
C ASN A 122 10.47 -1.63 -3.63
N TYR A 123 9.73 -0.82 -2.87
CA TYR A 123 8.27 -0.94 -2.73
C TYR A 123 7.58 -0.68 -4.07
N GLN A 124 7.90 0.45 -4.72
CA GLN A 124 7.32 0.81 -6.01
C GLN A 124 7.66 -0.21 -7.09
N ASN A 125 8.93 -0.62 -7.19
CA ASN A 125 9.38 -1.63 -8.15
C ASN A 125 8.55 -2.92 -8.07
N ASN A 126 8.34 -3.44 -6.85
CA ASN A 126 7.54 -4.65 -6.67
C ASN A 126 6.07 -4.42 -7.03
N LEU A 127 5.49 -3.29 -6.64
CA LEU A 127 4.10 -2.99 -6.93
C LEU A 127 3.86 -2.78 -8.44
N GLU A 128 4.72 -2.04 -9.12
CA GLU A 128 4.63 -1.81 -10.56
C GLU A 128 4.74 -3.12 -11.34
N PHE A 129 5.70 -3.99 -10.99
CA PHE A 129 5.89 -5.27 -11.67
C PHE A 129 4.64 -6.16 -11.68
N VAL A 130 3.92 -6.24 -10.56
CA VAL A 130 2.68 -7.03 -10.49
C VAL A 130 1.51 -6.32 -11.17
N LEU A 131 1.44 -4.99 -11.10
CA LEU A 131 0.38 -4.23 -11.76
C LEU A 131 0.50 -4.30 -13.29
N ASP A 132 1.71 -4.28 -13.83
CA ASP A 132 1.97 -4.47 -15.27
C ASP A 132 1.46 -5.83 -15.75
N TYR A 133 1.68 -6.89 -14.97
CA TYR A 133 1.10 -8.21 -15.24
C TYR A 133 -0.43 -8.19 -15.26
N LEU A 134 -1.07 -7.57 -14.25
CA LEU A 134 -2.53 -7.51 -14.17
C LEU A 134 -3.14 -6.72 -15.33
N VAL A 135 -2.47 -5.67 -15.80
CA VAL A 135 -2.86 -4.94 -17.02
C VAL A 135 -2.70 -5.85 -18.24
N ALA A 136 -1.60 -6.59 -18.35
CA ALA A 136 -1.35 -7.50 -19.46
C ALA A 136 -2.32 -8.71 -19.53
N CYS A 137 -3.03 -9.00 -18.44
CA CYS A 137 -4.09 -10.02 -18.41
C CYS A 137 -5.38 -9.60 -19.15
N ASP A 138 -5.54 -8.33 -19.53
CA ASP A 138 -6.74 -7.84 -20.22
C ASP A 138 -6.96 -8.54 -21.57
N ARG A 139 -8.21 -8.93 -21.84
CA ARG A 139 -8.70 -9.48 -23.12
C ARG A 139 -10.02 -8.80 -23.53
N GLY A 140 -10.26 -7.56 -23.09
CA GLY A 140 -11.48 -6.80 -23.36
C GLY A 140 -12.61 -7.17 -22.40
N GLU A 141 -13.51 -8.06 -22.81
CA GLU A 141 -14.65 -8.49 -21.98
C GLU A 141 -14.28 -9.59 -20.97
N LYS A 142 -13.05 -10.09 -21.04
CA LYS A 142 -12.51 -11.16 -20.19
C LYS A 142 -11.11 -10.80 -19.76
N VAL A 143 -10.61 -11.55 -18.78
CA VAL A 143 -9.22 -11.50 -18.35
C VAL A 143 -8.65 -12.91 -18.27
N VAL A 144 -7.34 -13.02 -18.49
CA VAL A 144 -6.59 -14.19 -18.03
C VAL A 144 -6.55 -14.12 -16.51
N TYR A 145 -7.12 -15.09 -15.81
CA TYR A 145 -7.20 -15.10 -14.34
C TYR A 145 -6.28 -16.13 -13.69
N GLN A 146 -5.67 -17.00 -14.50
CA GLN A 146 -4.73 -18.01 -14.04
C GLN A 146 -3.79 -18.38 -15.19
N ILE A 147 -2.51 -18.53 -14.86
CA ILE A 147 -1.50 -19.25 -15.67
C ILE A 147 -1.09 -20.47 -14.88
#